data_AF-A0A916VD47-F1
#
_entry.id   AF-A0A916VD47-F1
#
_cell.length_a   1.000
_cell.length_b   1.000
_cell.length_c   1.000
_cell.angle_alpha   90.00
_cell.angle_beta   90.00
_cell.angle_gamma   90.00
#
_symmetry.space_group_name_H-M   'P 1'
#
loop_
_entity.id
_entity.type
_entity.pdbx_description
1 polymer ?
#
loop_
_entity_poly.entity_id
_entity_poly.type
_entity_poly.pdbx_seq_one_letter_code
_entity_poly.pdbx_strand_id
1 'polypeptide(L)'
;MKDKGRGGLPLSDRYAETKSVKKTIYTECILSQADVIKCWKGTIKSGEKIHLFEPVNCTGFTNPVLCQEGYTPMARGEEYILFLRKVKNSHFSEDQYVYIPVSMTYGKYRADTSMPELYRETQIGLDLYG
;
A
#
# COMPACT_ATOMS: atom_id res chain seq x y z
N MET A 1 49.75 29.20 22.14
CA MET A 1 50.24 27.81 22.31
C MET A 1 50.15 27.42 23.79
N LYS A 2 49.15 26.61 24.13
CA LYS A 2 49.09 25.68 25.27
C LYS A 2 47.81 24.85 25.08
N ASP A 3 47.99 23.77 24.32
CA ASP A 3 47.04 22.68 24.14
C ASP A 3 47.12 21.78 25.37
N LYS A 4 45.97 21.54 26.03
CA LYS A 4 45.83 20.54 27.08
C LYS A 4 44.39 20.04 27.13
N GLY A 5 44.22 18.77 26.79
CA GLY A 5 43.27 17.88 27.47
C GLY A 5 42.12 17.40 26.60
N ARG A 6 42.26 16.16 26.11
CA ARG A 6 41.16 15.32 25.61
C ARG A 6 40.12 15.13 26.72
N GLY A 7 39.09 15.98 26.74
CA GLY A 7 37.90 15.79 27.56
C GLY A 7 36.86 15.02 26.78
N GLY A 8 36.94 13.67 26.79
CA GLY A 8 35.83 12.85 26.36
C GLY A 8 34.62 13.15 27.23
N LEU A 9 33.51 13.56 26.60
CA LEU A 9 32.26 13.83 27.31
C LEU A 9 31.84 12.61 28.16
N PRO A 10 31.33 12.85 29.39
CA PRO A 10 30.96 11.80 30.31
C PRO A 10 29.86 10.90 29.71
N LEU A 11 29.95 9.60 29.99
CA LEU A 11 29.04 8.54 29.53
C LEU A 11 27.56 8.75 29.93
N SER A 12 27.24 9.75 30.75
CA SER A 12 25.88 10.15 31.10
C SER A 12 25.09 10.76 29.93
N ASP A 13 25.76 11.22 28.87
CA ASP A 13 25.12 11.79 27.67
C ASP A 13 24.69 10.72 26.63
N ARG A 14 24.81 9.41 26.94
CA ARG A 14 24.63 8.37 25.91
C ARG A 14 23.25 7.72 25.82
N TYR A 15 22.38 7.79 26.82
CA TYR A 15 20.98 7.35 26.68
C TYR A 15 20.09 8.08 27.69
N ALA A 16 19.48 9.20 27.27
CA ALA A 16 18.35 9.77 27.99
C ALA A 16 17.17 8.78 27.95
N GLU A 17 16.51 8.58 29.08
CA GLU A 17 15.39 7.65 29.26
C GLU A 17 14.31 7.82 28.19
N THR A 18 14.15 6.82 27.31
CA THR A 18 13.08 6.78 26.32
C THR A 18 11.77 6.30 26.95
N LYS A 19 10.94 7.22 27.46
CA LYS A 19 9.49 7.02 27.67
C LYS A 19 8.78 8.36 27.41
N SER A 20 7.83 8.51 26.48
CA SER A 20 6.79 7.59 26.03
C SER A 20 6.49 7.74 24.52
N VAL A 21 6.18 6.64 23.83
CA VAL A 21 5.58 6.69 22.49
C VAL A 21 4.08 6.50 22.64
N LYS A 22 3.33 7.61 22.68
CA LYS A 22 1.88 7.58 22.49
C LYS A 22 1.60 7.92 21.02
N LYS A 23 1.14 6.93 20.25
CA LYS A 23 0.73 7.09 18.85
C LYS A 23 -0.75 6.81 18.72
N THR A 24 -1.48 7.73 18.11
CA THR A 24 -2.87 7.51 17.71
C THR A 24 -3.13 8.35 16.47
N ILE A 25 -3.12 7.70 15.30
CA ILE A 25 -3.74 8.17 14.07
C ILE A 25 -4.41 6.95 13.45
N TYR A 26 -5.72 7.02 13.28
CA TYR A 26 -6.52 6.04 12.54
C TYR A 26 -6.74 6.61 11.15
N THR A 27 -6.02 6.09 10.16
CA THR A 27 -6.34 6.35 8.75
C THR A 27 -7.71 5.71 8.48
N GLU A 28 -8.63 6.49 7.92
CA GLU A 28 -9.89 5.93 7.45
C GLU A 28 -9.61 5.03 6.24
N CYS A 29 -10.55 4.15 5.93
CA CYS A 29 -10.42 3.34 4.73
C CYS A 29 -11.78 3.15 4.10
N ILE A 30 -11.78 3.03 2.78
CA ILE A 30 -12.95 2.62 2.03
C ILE A 30 -12.84 1.10 1.86
N LEU A 31 -13.89 0.38 2.24
CA LEU A 31 -14.01 -1.03 1.89
C LEU A 31 -14.58 -1.11 0.47
N SER A 32 -13.73 -1.47 -0.49
CA SER A 32 -14.09 -1.61 -1.89
C SER A 32 -14.24 -3.08 -2.25
N GLN A 33 -15.18 -3.38 -3.14
CA GLN A 33 -15.31 -4.70 -3.76
C GLN A 33 -14.83 -4.62 -5.21
N ALA A 34 -14.02 -5.58 -5.64
CA ALA A 34 -13.52 -5.66 -7.01
C ALA A 34 -13.72 -7.06 -7.60
N ASP A 35 -14.02 -7.12 -8.89
CA ASP A 35 -14.02 -8.36 -9.67
C ASP A 35 -12.60 -8.67 -10.15
N VAL A 36 -12.15 -9.90 -9.97
CA VAL A 36 -10.80 -10.33 -10.35
C VAL A 36 -10.77 -10.75 -11.81
N ILE A 37 -10.13 -9.96 -12.66
CA ILE A 37 -9.94 -10.29 -14.08
C ILE A 37 -8.86 -11.37 -14.23
N LYS A 38 -7.70 -11.15 -13.60
CA LYS A 38 -6.54 -12.05 -13.67
C LYS A 38 -5.70 -11.96 -12.40
N CYS A 39 -5.18 -13.11 -11.97
CA CYS A 39 -4.25 -13.22 -10.85
C CYS A 39 -2.90 -13.75 -11.34
N TRP A 40 -1.85 -12.93 -11.30
CA TRP A 40 -0.50 -13.34 -11.68
C TRP A 40 0.28 -14.00 -10.53
N LYS A 41 -0.08 -13.69 -9.28
CA LYS A 41 0.56 -14.22 -8.09
C LYS A 41 -0.44 -14.35 -6.95
N GLY A 42 -0.55 -15.56 -6.39
CA GLY A 42 -1.50 -15.91 -5.34
C GLY A 42 -2.45 -17.01 -5.80
N THR A 43 -3.55 -17.20 -5.07
CA THR A 43 -4.49 -18.31 -5.29
C THR A 43 -5.90 -17.87 -5.68
N ILE A 44 -6.14 -16.56 -5.78
CA ILE A 44 -7.44 -15.98 -6.14
C ILE A 44 -7.71 -16.29 -7.61
N LYS A 45 -8.93 -16.72 -7.95
CA LYS A 45 -9.28 -17.10 -9.32
C LYS A 45 -9.91 -15.95 -10.09
N SER A 46 -9.75 -15.97 -11.41
CA SER A 46 -10.49 -15.08 -12.30
C SER A 46 -12.00 -15.27 -12.12
N GLY A 47 -12.74 -14.16 -12.10
CA GLY A 47 -14.18 -14.11 -11.85
C GLY A 47 -14.57 -14.07 -10.37
N GLU A 48 -13.64 -14.28 -9.43
CA GLU A 48 -13.93 -14.10 -8.01
C GLU A 48 -14.08 -12.61 -7.65
N LYS A 49 -14.90 -12.33 -6.64
CA LYS A 49 -15.00 -11.02 -6.01
C LYS A 49 -14.09 -10.98 -4.79
N ILE A 50 -13.40 -9.86 -4.59
CA ILE A 50 -12.61 -9.63 -3.40
C ILE A 50 -13.00 -8.31 -2.74
N HIS A 51 -12.90 -8.27 -1.42
CA HIS A 51 -12.93 -7.03 -0.66
C HIS A 51 -11.51 -6.54 -0.38
N LEU A 52 -11.29 -5.23 -0.53
CA LEU A 52 -10.04 -4.59 -0.17
C LEU A 52 -10.26 -3.28 0.57
N PHE A 53 -9.36 -2.96 1.51
CA PHE A 53 -9.32 -1.63 2.09
C PHE A 53 -8.44 -0.70 1.26
N GLU A 54 -9.03 0.42 0.89
CA GLU A 54 -8.39 1.53 0.21
C GLU A 54 -8.02 2.59 1.26
N PRO A 55 -6.72 2.80 1.53
CA PRO A 55 -6.27 3.72 2.56
C PRO A 55 -6.53 5.16 2.11
N VAL A 56 -7.36 5.88 2.84
CA VAL A 56 -7.68 7.28 2.57
C VAL A 56 -7.68 8.08 3.86
N ASN A 57 -7.40 9.37 3.80
CA ASN A 57 -7.58 10.22 4.94
C ASN A 57 -8.87 11.03 4.76
N CYS A 58 -9.93 10.68 5.46
CA CYS A 58 -11.12 11.53 5.47
C CYS A 58 -10.98 12.48 6.67
N THR A 59 -10.65 13.75 6.42
CA THR A 59 -10.63 14.76 7.50
C THR A 59 -11.59 15.88 7.18
N GLY A 60 -12.59 16.09 8.05
CA GLY A 60 -13.29 17.37 8.19
C GLY A 60 -14.77 17.39 7.81
N PHE A 61 -15.46 18.44 8.30
CA PHE A 61 -16.90 18.74 8.21
C PHE A 61 -17.40 18.93 6.77
N THR A 62 -17.36 17.88 5.96
CA THR A 62 -18.06 17.61 4.67
C THR A 62 -17.53 16.32 3.99
N ASN A 63 -16.58 15.60 4.61
CA ASN A 63 -16.00 14.34 4.12
C ASN A 63 -15.29 14.39 2.73
N PRO A 64 -14.44 15.40 2.44
CA PRO A 64 -13.54 15.26 1.29
C PRO A 64 -12.51 14.15 1.56
N VAL A 65 -12.41 13.20 0.64
CA VAL A 65 -11.40 12.12 0.68
C VAL A 65 -10.04 12.73 0.37
N LEU A 66 -9.18 12.91 1.39
CA LEU A 66 -7.80 13.31 1.18
C LEU A 66 -6.95 12.08 0.88
N CYS A 67 -6.43 12.05 -0.34
CA CYS A 67 -5.53 11.01 -0.80
C CYS A 67 -4.11 11.35 -0.34
N GLN A 68 -3.74 10.98 0.89
CA GLN A 68 -2.36 11.16 1.38
C GLN A 68 -1.41 10.26 0.60
N GLU A 69 -0.24 10.79 0.21
CA GLU A 69 0.80 10.05 -0.53
C GLU A 69 0.35 9.46 -1.89
N GLY A 70 -0.71 10.04 -2.48
CA GLY A 70 -1.11 9.76 -3.86
C GLY A 70 -2.01 8.54 -4.08
N TYR A 71 -2.50 7.88 -3.02
CA TYR A 71 -3.48 6.80 -3.18
C TYR A 71 -4.88 7.36 -3.43
N THR A 72 -5.30 7.42 -4.70
CA THR A 72 -6.68 7.78 -5.09
C THR A 72 -7.56 6.52 -5.13
N PRO A 73 -8.76 6.48 -4.52
CA PRO A 73 -9.65 5.32 -4.58
C PRO A 73 -9.94 4.81 -5.99
N MET A 74 -10.23 3.51 -6.12
CA MET A 74 -10.62 2.91 -7.39
C MET A 74 -11.95 3.50 -7.86
N ALA A 75 -12.00 3.93 -9.11
CA ALA A 75 -13.21 4.40 -9.74
C ALA A 75 -14.00 3.23 -10.32
N ARG A 76 -15.32 3.39 -10.38
CA ARG A 76 -16.22 2.37 -10.91
C ARG A 76 -15.98 2.17 -12.40
N GLY A 77 -15.82 0.91 -12.82
CA GLY A 77 -15.63 0.53 -14.23
C GLY A 77 -14.20 0.65 -14.75
N GLU A 78 -13.27 1.06 -13.88
CA GLU A 78 -11.85 1.17 -14.22
C GLU A 78 -11.09 -0.11 -13.83
N GLU A 79 -10.06 -0.44 -14.61
CA GLU A 79 -9.20 -1.59 -14.35
C GLU A 79 -7.89 -1.17 -13.69
N TYR A 80 -7.43 -1.99 -12.73
CA TYR A 80 -6.24 -1.71 -11.96
C TYR A 80 -5.34 -2.94 -11.82
N ILE A 81 -4.03 -2.72 -11.88
CA ILE A 81 -3.03 -3.69 -11.43
C ILE A 81 -2.78 -3.43 -9.95
N LEU A 82 -3.06 -4.44 -9.12
CA LEU A 82 -2.99 -4.35 -7.66
C LEU A 82 -1.95 -5.31 -7.08
N PHE A 83 -1.13 -4.79 -6.19
CA PHE A 83 -0.24 -5.57 -5.35
C PHE A 83 -0.80 -5.59 -3.93
N LEU A 84 -1.34 -6.74 -3.54
CA LEU A 84 -2.15 -6.88 -2.32
C LEU A 84 -1.52 -7.84 -1.32
N ARG A 85 -1.69 -7.55 -0.03
CA ARG A 85 -1.50 -8.51 1.07
C ARG A 85 -2.85 -8.94 1.63
N LYS A 86 -2.95 -10.22 1.96
CA LYS A 86 -4.13 -10.84 2.56
C LYS A 86 -4.10 -10.65 4.07
N VAL A 87 -5.18 -10.13 4.66
CA VAL A 87 -5.33 -10.00 6.11
C VAL A 87 -6.62 -10.66 6.59
N LYS A 88 -6.63 -11.16 7.82
CA LYS A 88 -7.84 -11.76 8.40
C LYS A 88 -8.93 -10.71 8.49
N ASN A 89 -10.13 -11.04 8.03
CA ASN A 89 -11.26 -10.14 8.13
C ASN A 89 -11.83 -10.16 9.55
N SER A 90 -12.01 -8.98 10.14
CA SER A 90 -12.62 -8.80 11.46
C SER A 90 -14.09 -8.36 11.33
N HIS A 91 -14.85 -9.05 10.47
CA HIS A 91 -16.29 -8.85 10.23
C HIS A 91 -16.68 -7.61 9.41
N PHE A 92 -15.82 -7.13 8.51
CA PHE A 92 -16.16 -6.02 7.61
C PHE A 92 -16.88 -6.47 6.32
N SER A 93 -16.83 -7.76 6.01
CA SER A 93 -17.57 -8.40 4.91
C SER A 93 -17.83 -9.87 5.25
N GLU A 94 -18.52 -10.60 4.36
CA GLU A 94 -18.76 -12.04 4.49
C GLU A 94 -17.50 -12.88 4.22
N ASP A 95 -16.44 -12.28 3.65
CA ASP A 95 -15.21 -12.99 3.34
C ASP A 95 -14.40 -13.32 4.59
N GLN A 96 -13.73 -14.47 4.60
CA GLN A 96 -12.78 -14.83 5.66
C GLN A 96 -11.58 -13.86 5.69
N TYR A 97 -11.28 -13.21 4.57
CA TYR A 97 -10.11 -12.35 4.41
C TYR A 97 -10.45 -11.10 3.61
N VAL A 98 -9.76 -10.02 3.93
CA VAL A 98 -9.80 -8.76 3.19
C VAL A 98 -8.39 -8.44 2.73
N TYR A 99 -8.27 -7.73 1.61
CA TYR A 99 -7.00 -7.39 1.00
C TYR A 99 -6.64 -5.94 1.28
N ILE A 100 -5.35 -5.64 1.34
CA ILE A 100 -4.88 -4.26 1.44
C ILE A 100 -3.66 -4.06 0.53
N PRO A 101 -3.49 -2.87 -0.07
CA PRO A 101 -2.30 -2.56 -0.84
C PRO A 101 -1.03 -2.82 -0.04
N VAL A 102 -0.02 -3.42 -0.67
CA VAL A 102 1.30 -3.63 -0.04
C VAL A 102 2.05 -2.32 0.20
N SER A 103 1.70 -1.28 -0.57
CA SER A 103 2.24 0.08 -0.48
C SER A 103 1.16 1.07 -0.92
N MET A 104 1.10 2.25 -0.27
CA MET A 104 0.19 3.32 -0.68
C MET A 104 0.60 3.95 -2.01
N THR A 105 1.90 4.07 -2.27
CA THR A 105 2.40 4.73 -3.49
C THR A 105 2.57 3.77 -4.67
N TYR A 106 2.90 2.50 -4.39
CA TYR A 106 3.29 1.52 -5.41
C TYR A 106 2.42 0.25 -5.42
N GLY A 107 1.33 0.24 -4.65
CA GLY A 107 0.44 -0.92 -4.55
C GLY A 107 -0.67 -0.97 -5.60
N LYS A 108 -0.85 0.09 -6.40
CA LYS A 108 -1.93 0.23 -7.37
C LYS A 108 -1.51 1.06 -8.56
N TYR A 109 -1.88 0.61 -9.76
CA TYR A 109 -1.69 1.33 -11.01
C TYR A 109 -2.94 1.15 -11.88
N ARG A 110 -3.40 2.20 -12.59
CA ARG A 110 -4.51 2.06 -13.56
C ARG A 110 -4.02 1.31 -14.79
N ALA A 111 -4.70 0.25 -15.21
CA ALA A 111 -4.22 -0.65 -16.26
C ALA A 111 -3.94 0.08 -17.59
N ASP A 112 -4.70 1.14 -17.90
CA ASP A 112 -4.55 1.98 -19.09
C ASP A 112 -3.24 2.80 -19.13
N THR A 113 -2.68 3.16 -17.97
CA THR A 113 -1.43 3.92 -17.82
C THR A 113 -0.25 3.03 -17.42
N SER A 114 -0.53 1.77 -17.04
CA SER A 114 0.46 0.81 -16.52
C SER A 114 1.20 0.03 -17.59
N MET A 115 0.83 0.19 -18.87
CA MET A 115 1.58 -0.34 -19.99
C MET A 115 2.34 0.79 -20.68
N PRO A 116 3.58 1.11 -20.27
CA PRO A 116 4.49 1.82 -21.15
C PRO A 116 4.56 1.05 -22.47
N GLU A 117 4.39 1.72 -23.61
CA GLU A 117 4.48 1.11 -24.94
C GLU A 117 5.76 0.27 -25.11
N LEU A 118 6.82 0.60 -24.38
CA LEU A 118 8.08 -0.13 -24.29
C LEU A 118 7.94 -1.64 -23.98
N TYR A 119 6.91 -2.04 -23.21
CA TYR A 119 6.69 -3.46 -22.86
C TYR A 119 5.81 -4.21 -23.86
N ARG A 120 5.19 -3.53 -24.84
CA ARG A 120 4.47 -4.22 -25.93
C ARG A 120 5.44 -4.87 -26.91
N GLU A 121 6.62 -4.28 -27.11
CA GLU A 121 7.62 -4.80 -28.05
C GLU A 121 8.52 -5.88 -27.46
N THR A 122 8.56 -6.07 -26.14
CA THR A 122 9.38 -7.13 -25.50
C THR A 122 8.66 -8.46 -25.33
N GLN A 123 7.46 -8.62 -25.87
CA GLN A 123 6.83 -9.93 -26.09
C GLN A 123 7.39 -10.67 -27.32
N ILE A 124 8.58 -10.28 -27.80
CA ILE A 124 9.36 -11.06 -28.76
C ILE A 124 10.09 -12.17 -27.99
N GLY A 125 9.53 -13.38 -28.01
CA GLY A 125 10.34 -14.60 -27.98
C GLY A 125 10.16 -15.60 -26.83
N LEU A 126 9.08 -15.57 -26.03
CA LEU A 126 8.83 -16.66 -25.05
C LEU A 126 7.77 -17.68 -25.50
N ASP A 127 7.01 -17.42 -26.57
CA ASP A 127 6.04 -18.38 -27.13
C ASP A 127 6.61 -19.20 -28.31
N LEU A 128 7.92 -19.16 -28.55
CA LEU A 128 8.57 -19.93 -29.63
C LEU A 128 9.43 -21.12 -29.17
N TYR A 129 9.61 -21.35 -27.87
CA TYR A 129 10.30 -22.55 -27.36
C TYR A 129 9.77 -22.93 -25.97
N GLY A 130 8.84 -23.88 -25.91
CA GLY A 130 8.40 -24.53 -24.66
C GLY A 130 7.01 -25.15 -24.74
#